data_AF-A0A953W313-F1
#
_entry.id   AF-A0A953W313-F1
#
_cell.length_a   1.000
_cell.length_b   1.000
_cell.length_c   1.000
_cell.angle_alpha   90.00
_cell.angle_beta   90.00
_cell.angle_gamma   90.00
#
_symmetry.space_group_name_H-M   'P 1'
#
loop_
_entity.id
_entity.type
_entity.pdbx_description
1 polymer ?
#
loop_
_entity_poly.entity_id
_entity_poly.type
_entity_poly.pdbx_seq_one_letter_code
_entity_poly.pdbx_strand_id
1 'polypeptide(L)'
;MFDLTGKTALVTGASGGIGGAIAKALAAQGARIALSGTRLEALEKVKVELGGDHVITPCNLSDTAAVDALFGQAETALGGKLDILVANAGITKDG
;
A
#
# COMPACT_ATOMS: atom_id res chain seq x y z
N MET A 1 20.03 5.90 7.80
CA MET A 1 18.60 5.60 7.55
C MET A 1 18.26 4.32 8.29
N PHE A 2 16.98 4.03 8.54
CA PHE A 2 16.51 2.93 9.40
C PHE A 2 16.21 1.67 8.58
N ASP A 3 16.40 0.48 9.17
CA ASP A 3 16.17 -0.83 8.53
C ASP A 3 14.76 -1.36 8.83
N LEU A 4 14.04 -1.76 7.77
CA LEU A 4 12.69 -2.33 7.82
C LEU A 4 12.65 -3.76 7.26
N THR A 5 13.80 -4.41 7.11
CA THR A 5 13.87 -5.81 6.66
C THR A 5 12.97 -6.71 7.53
N GLY A 6 12.14 -7.52 6.87
CA GLY A 6 11.19 -8.40 7.54
C GLY A 6 9.96 -7.70 8.13
N LYS A 7 9.79 -6.38 7.88
CA LYS A 7 8.55 -5.66 8.17
C LYS A 7 7.63 -5.66 6.96
N THR A 8 6.33 -5.61 7.22
CA THR A 8 5.32 -5.50 6.19
C THR A 8 4.50 -4.21 6.37
N ALA A 9 4.12 -3.58 5.26
CA ALA A 9 3.44 -2.29 5.29
C ALA A 9 2.25 -2.24 4.33
N LEU A 10 1.13 -1.69 4.77
CA LEU A 10 -0.01 -1.32 3.93
C LEU A 10 0.06 0.19 3.64
N VAL A 11 0.11 0.56 2.37
CA VAL A 11 0.06 1.96 1.94
C VAL A 11 -1.23 2.21 1.18
N THR A 12 -2.10 3.06 1.74
CA THR A 12 -3.33 3.49 1.07
C THR A 12 -3.08 4.72 0.19
N GLY A 13 -3.80 4.83 -0.92
CA GLY A 13 -3.55 5.90 -1.90
C GLY A 13 -2.17 5.75 -2.57
N ALA A 14 -1.66 4.51 -2.65
CA ALA A 14 -0.32 4.20 -3.13
C ALA A 14 -0.08 4.53 -4.62
N SER A 15 -1.16 4.71 -5.39
CA SER A 15 -1.08 5.16 -6.79
C SER A 15 -0.85 6.67 -6.94
N GLY A 16 -0.99 7.44 -5.86
CA GLY A 16 -0.79 8.90 -5.85
C GLY A 16 0.68 9.29 -5.63
N GLY A 17 1.01 10.56 -5.82
CA GLY A 17 2.39 11.05 -5.69
C GLY A 17 3.01 10.78 -4.32
N ILE A 18 2.34 11.21 -3.24
CA ILE A 18 2.83 11.03 -1.87
C ILE A 18 2.82 9.55 -1.47
N GLY A 19 1.71 8.85 -1.67
CA GLY A 19 1.59 7.43 -1.32
C GLY A 19 2.60 6.55 -2.06
N GLY A 20 2.79 6.78 -3.36
CA GLY A 20 3.79 6.07 -4.16
C GLY A 20 5.22 6.38 -3.72
N ALA A 21 5.54 7.63 -3.38
CA ALA A 21 6.85 8.00 -2.85
C ALA A 21 7.12 7.35 -1.49
N ILE A 22 6.12 7.29 -0.60
CA ILE A 22 6.24 6.59 0.69
C ILE A 22 6.47 5.09 0.47
N ALA A 23 5.69 4.45 -0.41
CA ALA A 23 5.86 3.04 -0.73
C ALA A 23 7.28 2.72 -1.22
N LYS A 24 7.82 3.55 -2.13
CA LYS A 24 9.21 3.45 -2.59
C LYS A 24 10.22 3.61 -1.47
N ALA A 25 10.03 4.60 -0.59
CA ALA A 25 10.94 4.84 0.53
C ALA A 25 10.95 3.67 1.51
N LEU A 26 9.79 3.11 1.84
CA LEU A 26 9.67 1.95 2.74
C LEU A 26 10.26 0.68 2.12
N ALA A 27 9.97 0.40 0.85
CA ALA A 27 10.53 -0.74 0.12
C ALA A 27 12.06 -0.65 0.03
N ALA A 28 12.61 0.54 -0.21
CA ALA A 28 14.05 0.77 -0.24
C ALA A 28 14.74 0.51 1.12
N GLN A 29 14.00 0.51 2.23
CA GLN A 29 14.51 0.10 3.55
C GLN A 29 14.24 -1.39 3.86
N GLY A 30 13.75 -2.18 2.90
CA GLY A 30 13.56 -3.63 3.04
C GLY A 30 12.16 -4.07 3.47
N ALA A 31 11.19 -3.16 3.58
CA ALA A 31 9.81 -3.54 3.90
C ALA A 31 9.11 -4.18 2.69
N ARG A 32 8.26 -5.18 2.95
CA ARG A 32 7.34 -5.73 1.94
C ARG A 32 6.03 -4.94 1.94
N ILE A 33 5.62 -4.42 0.79
CA ILE A 33 4.52 -3.47 0.69
C ILE A 33 3.26 -4.11 0.09
N ALA A 34 2.11 -3.84 0.71
CA ALA A 34 0.78 -3.96 0.13
C ALA A 34 0.32 -2.58 -0.36
N LEU A 35 0.14 -2.45 -1.67
CA LEU A 35 -0.23 -1.19 -2.33
C LEU A 35 -1.76 -1.16 -2.50
N SER A 36 -2.41 -0.18 -1.88
CA SER A 36 -3.86 -0.04 -1.92
C SER A 36 -4.31 1.28 -2.55
N GLY A 37 -5.41 1.20 -3.31
CA GLY A 37 -6.07 2.31 -3.99
C GLY A 37 -7.08 1.80 -5.01
N THR A 38 -7.73 2.72 -5.71
CA THR A 38 -8.81 2.42 -6.68
C THR A 38 -8.31 2.27 -8.12
N ARG A 39 -7.12 2.76 -8.44
CA ARG A 39 -6.56 2.76 -9.80
C ARG A 39 -5.58 1.61 -9.98
N LEU A 40 -6.07 0.45 -10.40
CA LEU A 40 -5.29 -0.79 -10.49
C LEU A 40 -4.06 -0.66 -11.39
N GLU A 41 -4.20 -0.12 -12.60
CA GLU A 41 -3.08 0.04 -13.54
C GLU A 41 -1.96 0.92 -12.96
N ALA A 42 -2.31 1.96 -12.20
CA ALA A 42 -1.33 2.83 -11.56
C ALA A 42 -0.62 2.11 -10.39
N LEU A 43 -1.33 1.24 -9.65
CA LEU A 43 -0.72 0.42 -8.61
C LEU A 43 0.25 -0.62 -9.21
N GLU A 44 -0.10 -1.23 -10.33
CA GLU A 44 0.80 -2.16 -11.05
C GLU A 44 2.08 -1.47 -11.51
N LYS A 45 1.99 -0.24 -12.04
CA LYS A 45 3.19 0.55 -12.37
C LYS A 45 4.08 0.77 -11.15
N VAL A 46 3.50 1.17 -10.02
CA VAL A 46 4.26 1.34 -8.77
C VAL A 46 4.89 0.01 -8.36
N LYS A 47 4.14 -1.09 -8.34
CA LYS A 47 4.65 -2.42 -7.99
C LYS A 47 5.84 -2.83 -8.86
N VAL A 48 5.72 -2.66 -10.19
CA VAL A 48 6.80 -2.97 -11.14
C VAL A 48 8.04 -2.12 -10.85
N GLU A 49 7.87 -0.82 -10.57
CA GLU A 49 8.98 0.07 -10.21
C GLU A 49 9.67 -0.31 -8.90
N LEU A 50 8.92 -0.82 -7.92
CA LEU A 50 9.49 -1.30 -6.66
C LEU A 50 10.28 -2.62 -6.85
N GLY A 51 9.81 -3.50 -7.74
CA GLY A 51 10.33 -4.86 -7.88
C GLY A 51 9.96 -5.75 -6.69
N GLY A 52 10.67 -6.88 -6.55
CA GLY A 52 10.49 -7.79 -5.41
C GLY A 52 9.12 -8.47 -5.35
N ASP A 53 8.67 -8.80 -4.14
CA ASP A 53 7.49 -9.63 -3.85
C ASP A 53 6.30 -8.84 -3.27
N HIS A 54 6.25 -7.55 -3.56
CA HIS A 54 5.17 -6.66 -3.13
C HIS A 54 3.82 -7.05 -3.74
N VAL A 55 2.75 -6.69 -3.06
CA VAL A 55 1.38 -7.10 -3.40
C VAL A 55 0.49 -5.89 -3.62
N ILE A 56 -0.61 -6.11 -4.34
CA ILE A 56 -1.63 -5.09 -4.55
C ILE A 56 -2.90 -5.57 -3.84
N THR A 57 -3.48 -4.68 -3.04
CA THR A 57 -4.75 -4.89 -2.35
C THR A 57 -5.69 -3.75 -2.70
N PRO A 58 -6.39 -3.82 -3.86
CA PRO A 58 -7.26 -2.74 -4.32
C PRO A 58 -8.37 -2.51 -3.30
N CYS A 59 -8.64 -1.24 -3.01
CA CYS A 59 -9.73 -0.89 -2.11
C CYS A 59 -10.27 0.50 -2.45
N ASN A 60 -11.59 0.60 -2.50
CA ASN A 60 -12.29 1.87 -2.46
C ASN A 60 -12.62 2.21 -1.01
N LEU A 61 -11.90 3.16 -0.42
CA LEU A 61 -12.09 3.53 0.98
C LEU A 61 -13.40 4.29 1.26
N SER A 62 -14.20 4.60 0.22
CA SER A 62 -15.58 5.08 0.41
C SER A 62 -16.58 3.96 0.69
N ASP A 63 -16.17 2.69 0.55
CA ASP A 63 -16.96 1.52 0.92
C ASP A 63 -16.45 0.96 2.25
N THR A 64 -17.23 1.17 3.32
CA THR A 64 -16.87 0.74 4.68
C THR A 64 -16.62 -0.76 4.77
N ALA A 65 -17.40 -1.59 4.07
CA ALA A 65 -17.22 -3.04 4.10
C ALA A 65 -15.89 -3.45 3.44
N ALA A 66 -15.50 -2.74 2.37
CA ALA A 66 -14.20 -2.95 1.74
C ALA A 66 -13.03 -2.51 2.64
N VAL A 67 -13.21 -1.44 3.43
CA VAL A 67 -12.22 -1.00 4.43
C VAL A 67 -12.03 -2.05 5.53
N ASP A 68 -13.13 -2.57 6.07
CA ASP A 68 -13.09 -3.59 7.12
C ASP A 68 -12.34 -4.86 6.65
N ALA A 69 -12.54 -5.25 5.39
CA ALA A 69 -11.84 -6.39 4.80
C ALA A 69 -10.37 -6.12 4.44
N LEU A 70 -9.99 -4.86 4.19
CA LEU A 70 -8.68 -4.49 3.62
C LEU A 70 -7.51 -4.95 4.50
N PHE A 71 -7.62 -4.81 5.82
CA PHE A 71 -6.54 -5.16 6.73
C PHE A 71 -6.22 -6.65 6.69
N GLY A 72 -7.26 -7.50 6.78
CA GLY A 72 -7.11 -8.95 6.69
C GLY A 72 -6.61 -9.41 5.30
N GLN A 73 -7.07 -8.75 4.24
CA GLN A 73 -6.57 -9.01 2.88
C GLN A 73 -5.09 -8.65 2.74
N ALA A 74 -4.68 -7.49 3.25
CA ALA A 74 -3.29 -7.04 3.23
C ALA A 74 -2.41 -7.95 4.06
N GLU A 75 -2.81 -8.28 5.29
CA GLU A 75 -2.10 -9.22 6.16
C GLU A 75 -1.92 -10.58 5.48
N THR A 76 -2.99 -11.15 4.92
CA THR A 76 -2.94 -12.43 4.20
C THR A 76 -2.00 -12.36 3.01
N ALA A 77 -2.13 -11.34 2.16
CA ALA A 77 -1.28 -11.16 0.98
C ALA A 77 0.20 -10.95 1.35
N LEU A 78 0.47 -10.34 2.50
CA LEU A 78 1.79 -10.11 3.05
C LEU A 78 2.38 -11.32 3.80
N GLY A 79 1.65 -12.44 3.89
CA GLY A 79 2.15 -13.67 4.49
C GLY A 79 1.80 -13.82 5.98
N GLY A 80 0.70 -13.21 6.44
CA GLY A 80 0.16 -13.35 7.79
C GLY A 80 0.65 -12.31 8.78
N LYS A 81 1.16 -11.17 8.33
CA LYS A 81 1.62 -10.09 9.21
C LYS A 81 1.44 -8.72 8.57
N LEU A 82 1.04 -7.73 9.38
CA LEU A 82 1.01 -6.31 9.03
C LEU A 82 1.64 -5.47 10.15
N ASP A 83 2.83 -4.89 9.93
CA ASP A 83 3.53 -4.08 10.93
C ASP A 83 3.21 -2.58 10.85
N ILE A 84 3.03 -2.07 9.62
CA ILE A 84 2.97 -0.63 9.34
C ILE A 84 1.71 -0.33 8.54
N LEU A 85 0.97 0.70 8.97
CA LEU A 85 -0.11 1.30 8.20
C LEU A 85 0.26 2.73 7.82
N VAL A 86 0.17 3.03 6.52
CA VAL A 86 0.20 4.40 6.01
C VAL A 86 -1.21 4.75 5.51
N ALA A 87 -1.97 5.44 6.35
CA ALA A 87 -3.28 5.99 6.04
C ALA A 87 -3.15 7.30 5.23
N ASN A 88 -2.66 7.19 3.99
CA ASN A 88 -2.40 8.34 3.12
C ASN A 88 -3.53 8.63 2.12
N ALA A 89 -4.39 7.66 1.80
CA ALA A 89 -5.47 7.90 0.87
C ALA A 89 -6.33 9.10 1.30
N GLY A 90 -6.56 10.02 0.37
CA GLY A 90 -7.38 11.20 0.57
C GLY A 90 -8.17 11.49 -0.70
N ILE A 91 -9.33 12.12 -0.52
CA ILE A 91 -10.18 12.61 -1.61
C ILE A 91 -10.15 14.12 -1.50
N THR A 92 -9.68 14.80 -2.54
CA THR A 92 -9.83 16.24 -2.65
C THR A 92 -11.23 16.55 -3.18
N LYS A 93 -11.89 17.54 -2.58
CA LYS A 93 -13.11 18.17 -3.11
C LYS A 93 -12.73 19.51 -3.71
N ASP A 94 -11.83 19.46 -4.67
CA ASP A 94 -11.53 20.63 -5.48
C ASP A 94 -12.61 20.63 -6.56
N GLY A 95 -13.52 21.61 -6.45
CA GLY A 95 -14.78 21.68 -7.20
C GLY A 95 -14.63 21.77 -8.71
#